data_AF-L9ZV89-F1
#
_entry.id   AF-L9ZV89-F1
#
_cell.length_a   1.000
_cell.length_b   1.000
_cell.length_c   1.000
_cell.angle_alpha   90.00
_cell.angle_beta   90.00
_cell.angle_gamma   90.00
#
_symmetry.space_group_name_H-M   'P 1'
#
loop_
_entity.id
_entity.type
_entity.pdbx_description
1 polymer ?
#
loop_
_entity_poly.entity_id
_entity_poly.type
_entity_poly.pdbx_seq_one_letter_code
_entity_poly.pdbx_strand_id
1 'polypeptide(L)' 'MNIVDGDKIECSRCDDIVSLDDANILGKTNNRTYAKPLCDDCLENVGVPRGYELERDVSYLKSE' A
#
# COMPACT_ATOMS: atom_id res chain seq x y z
N MET A 1 -5.85 6.94 4.25
CA MET A 1 -5.66 5.83 5.21
C MET A 1 -6.90 5.74 6.08
N ASN A 2 -7.71 4.69 5.92
CA ASN A 2 -8.86 4.42 6.78
C ASN A 2 -8.55 3.11 7.52
N ILE A 3 -8.27 3.20 8.82
CA ILE A 3 -8.06 2.04 9.69
C ILE A 3 -9.45 1.58 10.12
N VAL A 4 -9.81 0.34 9.80
CA VAL A 4 -11.17 -0.19 10.02
C VAL A 4 -11.28 -0.82 11.42
N ASP A 5 -10.22 -1.48 11.85
CA ASP A 5 -9.95 -2.02 13.19
C ASP A 5 -8.45 -1.80 13.42
N GLY A 6 -7.95 -1.52 14.62
CA GLY A 6 -6.62 -0.92 14.87
C GLY A 6 -5.39 -1.53 14.16
N ASP A 7 -5.49 -2.72 13.60
CA ASP A 7 -4.50 -3.49 12.85
C ASP A 7 -4.92 -3.86 11.40
N LYS A 8 -6.07 -3.40 10.91
CA LYS A 8 -6.64 -3.72 9.59
C LYS A 8 -6.98 -2.48 8.79
N ILE A 9 -6.75 -2.57 7.49
CA ILE A 9 -6.97 -1.46 6.57
C ILE A 9 -7.64 -1.93 5.28
N GLU A 10 -8.38 -1.03 4.67
CA GLU A 10 -9.03 -1.27 3.38
C GLU A 10 -8.07 -0.91 2.22
N CYS A 11 -7.86 -1.84 1.30
CA CYS A 11 -7.08 -1.63 0.09
C CYS A 11 -7.76 -0.59 -0.79
N SER A 12 -7.04 0.46 -1.18
CA SER A 12 -7.59 1.58 -1.99
C SER A 12 -7.93 1.21 -3.44
N ARG A 13 -7.79 -0.05 -3.84
CA ARG A 13 -8.00 -0.51 -5.24
C ARG A 13 -9.11 -1.55 -5.38
N CYS A 14 -9.17 -2.51 -4.47
CA CYS A 14 -10.16 -3.60 -4.52
C CYS A 14 -11.11 -3.59 -3.32
N ASP A 15 -10.97 -2.62 -2.41
CA ASP A 15 -11.75 -2.49 -1.17
C ASP A 15 -11.63 -3.72 -0.24
N ASP A 16 -10.60 -4.55 -0.45
CA ASP A 16 -10.34 -5.72 0.39
C ASP A 16 -9.75 -5.31 1.75
N ILE A 17 -10.10 -6.06 2.80
CA ILE A 17 -9.63 -5.77 4.16
C ILE A 17 -8.42 -6.66 4.45
N VAL A 18 -7.26 -6.02 4.55
CA VAL A 18 -5.98 -6.67 4.85
C VAL A 18 -5.41 -6.18 6.17
N SER A 19 -4.46 -6.92 6.74
CA SER A 19 -3.73 -6.41 7.90
C SER A 19 -2.86 -5.21 7.48
N LEU A 20 -2.61 -4.29 8.41
CA LEU A 20 -1.67 -3.19 8.20
C LEU A 20 -0.25 -3.72 7.90
N ASP A 21 0.08 -4.92 8.39
CA ASP A 21 1.38 -5.55 8.16
C ASP A 21 1.52 -6.17 6.77
N ASP A 22 0.43 -6.62 6.18
CA ASP A 22 0.38 -7.15 4.80
C ASP A 22 0.08 -6.05 3.77
N ALA A 23 -0.11 -4.81 4.23
CA ALA A 23 -0.39 -3.69 3.35
C ALA A 23 0.83 -2.82 3.08
N ASN A 24 0.95 -2.44 1.81
CA ASN A 24 1.97 -1.51 1.35
C ASN A 24 1.39 -0.12 1.16
N ILE A 25 2.09 0.88 1.68
CA ILE A 25 1.60 2.26 1.69
C ILE A 25 2.38 3.07 0.65
N LEU A 26 1.67 3.55 -0.36
CA LEU A 26 2.19 4.52 -1.31
C LEU A 26 2.03 5.93 -0.76
N GLY A 27 3.14 6.55 -0.38
CA GLY A 27 3.24 7.94 0.03
C GLY A 27 3.67 8.85 -1.12
N LYS A 28 3.39 10.15 -0.99
CA LYS A 28 4.00 11.19 -1.86
C LYS A 28 5.05 11.91 -1.02
N THR A 29 6.25 12.13 -1.54
CA THR A 29 7.42 12.65 -0.79
C THR A 29 7.10 13.87 0.10
N ASN A 30 6.22 14.77 -0.38
CA ASN A 30 5.85 16.00 0.33
C ASN A 30 4.39 16.01 0.84
N ASN A 31 3.67 14.89 0.78
CA ASN A 31 2.26 14.88 1.16
C ASN A 31 1.78 13.53 1.72
N ARG A 32 1.93 13.39 3.06
CA ARG A 32 1.46 12.22 3.82
C ARG A 32 -0.07 12.05 3.80
N THR A 33 -0.82 13.12 3.56
CA THR A 33 -2.30 13.03 3.45
C THR A 33 -2.76 12.24 2.23
N TYR A 34 -1.88 12.06 1.23
CA TYR A 34 -2.17 11.29 0.01
C TYR A 34 -1.69 9.83 0.07
N ALA A 35 -1.42 9.30 1.26
CA ALA A 35 -1.04 7.91 1.46
C ALA A 35 -2.17 6.95 1.02
N LYS A 36 -1.83 6.04 0.11
CA LYS A 36 -2.74 5.00 -0.40
C LYS A 36 -2.28 3.61 0.03
N PRO A 37 -3.04 2.92 0.89
CA PRO A 37 -2.80 1.52 1.17
C PRO A 37 -3.17 0.61 -0.01
N LEU A 38 -2.33 -0.38 -0.28
CA LEU A 38 -2.55 -1.43 -1.27
C LEU A 38 -2.23 -2.80 -0.67
N CYS A 39 -3.04 -3.81 -0.98
CA CYS A 39 -2.69 -5.21 -0.74
C CYS A 39 -1.63 -5.68 -1.74
N ASP A 40 -0.96 -6.79 -1.43
CA ASP A 40 0.12 -7.36 -2.24
C ASP A 40 -0.32 -7.66 -3.69
N ASP A 41 -1.46 -8.30 -3.89
CA ASP A 41 -2.00 -8.56 -5.24
C ASP A 41 -2.16 -7.27 -6.05
N CYS A 42 -2.68 -6.21 -5.42
CA CYS A 42 -2.88 -4.93 -6.09
C CYS A 42 -1.54 -4.23 -6.36
N LEU A 43 -0.57 -4.39 -5.47
CA LEU A 43 0.77 -3.84 -5.60
C LEU A 43 1.52 -4.48 -6.77
N GLU A 44 1.48 -5.81 -6.92
CA GLU A 44 2.12 -6.50 -8.07
C GLU A 44 1.56 -6.03 -9.41
N ASN A 45 0.28 -5.66 -9.44
CA ASN A 45 -0.41 -5.14 -10.61
C ASN A 45 -0.18 -3.64 -10.85
N VAL A 46 0.44 -2.91 -9.92
CA VAL A 46 0.79 -1.49 -10.09
C VAL A 46 2.28 -1.24 -9.98
N GLY A 47 2.88 -0.74 -11.06
CA GLY A 47 4.17 -0.07 -10.92
C GLY A 47 4.05 1.12 -9.98
N VAL A 48 5.11 1.42 -9.22
CA VAL A 48 5.14 2.61 -8.35
C VAL A 48 4.95 3.86 -9.22
N PRO A 49 3.87 4.64 -9.04
CA PRO A 49 3.62 5.82 -9.87
C PRO A 49 4.71 6.88 -9.67
N ARG A 50 5.02 7.65 -10.71
CA ARG A 50 6.03 8.72 -10.61
C ARG A 50 5.68 9.71 -9.49
N GLY A 51 6.67 10.01 -8.64
CA GLY A 51 6.54 10.93 -7.52
C GLY A 51 5.85 10.33 -6.28
N TYR A 52 5.60 9.01 -6.29
CA TYR A 52 5.24 8.24 -5.11
C TYR A 52 6.41 7.38 -4.65
N GLU A 53 6.43 7.08 -3.37
CA GLU A 53 7.39 6.22 -2.68
C GLU A 53 6.62 5.20 -1.86
N LEU A 54 7.20 4.02 -1.65
CA LEU A 54 6.64 3.02 -0.75
C LEU A 54 7.19 3.23 0.66
N GLU A 55 6.32 3.25 1.68
CA GLU A 55 6.77 3.33 3.08
C GLU A 55 7.43 2.03 3.57
N ARG A 56 7.10 0.90 2.94
CA ARG A 56 7.75 -0.39 3.19
C ARG A 56 8.58 -0.77 1.96
N ASP A 57 9.82 -1.16 2.20
CA ASP A 57 10.70 -1.65 1.14
C ASP A 57 10.24 -3.06 0.74
N VAL A 58 9.57 -3.16 -0.41
CA VAL A 58 9.04 -4.41 -0.98
C VAL A 58 10.02 -5.10 -1.92
N SER A 59 11.32 -4.88 -1.73
CA SER A 59 12.38 -5.63 -2.42
C SER A 59 12.30 -7.17 -2.25
N TYR A 60 11.28 -7.67 -1.53
CA TYR A 60 10.93 -9.06 -1.33
C TYR A 60 9.70 -9.57 -2.11
N LEU A 61 9.07 -8.77 -2.99
CA LEU A 61 8.16 -9.35 -3.99
C LEU A 61 9.00 -10.21 -4.94
N LYS A 62 9.19 -11.46 -4.54
CA LYS A 62 9.93 -12.47 -5.29
C LYS A 62 9.38 -12.48 -6.71
N SER A 63 10.23 -12.11 -7.65
CA SER A 63 10.06 -12.53 -9.02
C SER A 63 10.28 -14.04 -9.04
N GLU A 64 9.22 -14.81 -9.26
CA GLU A 64 9.30 -16.16 -9.84
C GLU A 64 8.54 -16.19 -11.17
#